data_AF-A0A151SZN7-F1
#
_entry.id   AF-A0A151SZN7-F1
#
_cell.length_a   1.000
_cell.length_b   1.000
_cell.length_c   1.000
_cell.angle_alpha   90.00
_cell.angle_beta   90.00
_cell.angle_gamma   90.00
#
_symmetry.space_group_name_H-M   'P 1'
#
loop_
_entity.id
_entity.type
_entity.pdbx_description
1 polymer ?
#
loop_
_entity_poly.entity_id
_entity_poly.type
_entity_poly.pdbx_seq_one_letter_code
_entity_poly.pdbx_strand_id
1 'polypeptide(L)'
;LFLAYRGLMDVDKAQVDSLHSNGTKTCHIMGYVVAQKGGDAGVGFTKKDLYNYLDSQMCGEIKDGDVVAALSYLRGKADNDPMLYAKFVTNSDGRLKQLFWAYGSYFSGILTFDTTYKKNK
;
A
#
# COMPACT_ATOMS: atom_id res chain seq x y z
N LEU A 1 5.78 11.07 26.82
CA LEU A 1 6.80 11.45 25.81
C LEU A 1 6.34 10.91 24.48
N PHE A 2 5.80 11.80 23.65
CA PHE A 2 5.20 11.53 22.34
C PHE A 2 6.27 11.54 21.23
N LEU A 3 6.04 10.72 20.20
CA LEU A 3 6.56 10.81 18.83
C LEU A 3 8.05 10.45 18.60
N ALA A 4 8.31 9.14 18.52
CA ALA A 4 9.29 8.62 17.56
C ALA A 4 8.56 7.59 16.70
N TYR A 5 8.41 7.87 15.41
CA TYR A 5 8.01 6.87 14.42
C TYR A 5 9.08 5.78 14.41
N ARG A 6 8.91 4.71 15.21
CA ARG A 6 9.74 3.51 15.10
C ARG A 6 9.22 2.75 13.87
N GLY A 7 9.89 2.93 12.75
CA GLY A 7 9.73 2.02 11.61
C GLY A 7 10.06 0.58 12.03
N LEU A 8 9.67 -0.40 11.20
CA LEU A 8 9.94 -1.81 11.47
C LEU A 8 11.45 -2.03 11.72
N MET A 9 11.78 -2.81 12.75
CA MET A 9 13.16 -3.28 12.97
C MET A 9 13.51 -4.29 11.87
N ASP A 10 14.80 -4.46 11.56
CA ASP A 10 15.21 -5.34 10.45
C ASP A 10 14.81 -6.80 10.66
N VAL A 11 14.75 -7.28 11.90
CA VAL A 11 14.22 -8.61 12.23
C VAL A 11 12.72 -8.73 11.89
N ASP A 12 11.96 -7.66 12.15
CA ASP A 12 10.52 -7.62 11.85
C ASP A 12 10.28 -7.52 10.36
N LYS A 13 11.10 -6.74 9.64
CA LYS A 13 11.09 -6.64 8.17
C LYS A 13 11.30 -8.00 7.52
N ALA A 14 12.36 -8.72 7.89
CA ALA A 14 12.67 -10.02 7.29
C ALA A 14 11.53 -11.04 7.48
N GLN A 15 10.91 -11.03 8.65
CA GLN A 15 9.75 -11.89 8.91
C GLN A 15 8.52 -11.47 8.11
N VAL A 16 8.23 -10.17 8.05
CA VAL A 16 7.15 -9.61 7.23
C VAL A 16 7.35 -9.95 5.75
N ASP A 17 8.57 -9.81 5.24
CA ASP A 17 8.91 -10.12 3.84
C ASP A 17 8.73 -11.59 3.53
N SER A 18 9.13 -12.48 4.44
CA SER A 18 8.90 -13.92 4.29
C SER A 18 7.42 -14.28 4.26
N LEU A 19 6.61 -13.71 5.15
CA LEU A 19 5.17 -13.98 5.19
C LEU A 19 4.46 -13.41 3.96
N HIS A 20 4.84 -12.21 3.53
CA HIS A 20 4.26 -11.53 2.38
C HIS A 20 4.61 -12.23 1.07
N SER A 21 5.87 -12.64 0.88
CA SER A 21 6.30 -13.42 -0.31
C SER A 21 5.63 -14.80 -0.40
N ASN A 22 5.23 -15.37 0.74
CA ASN A 22 4.41 -16.58 0.80
C ASN A 22 2.90 -16.34 0.55
N GLY A 23 2.50 -15.13 0.15
CA GLY A 23 1.11 -14.80 -0.17
C GLY A 23 0.21 -14.54 1.04
N THR A 24 0.79 -14.37 2.24
CA THR A 24 0.01 -14.03 3.42
C THR A 24 -0.49 -12.59 3.30
N LYS A 25 -1.82 -12.40 3.41
CA LYS A 25 -2.42 -11.07 3.40
C LYS A 25 -1.86 -10.21 4.55
N THR A 26 -1.58 -8.94 4.28
CA THR A 26 -1.04 -7.99 5.27
C THR A 26 -1.87 -7.92 6.56
N CYS A 27 -3.20 -8.06 6.45
CA CYS A 27 -4.10 -8.12 7.62
C CYS A 27 -3.83 -9.34 8.53
N HIS A 28 -3.41 -10.47 7.97
CA HIS A 28 -3.04 -11.68 8.72
C HIS A 28 -1.59 -11.62 9.23
N ILE A 29 -0.68 -10.96 8.51
CA ILE A 29 0.71 -10.77 8.96
C ILE A 29 0.75 -10.07 10.31
N MET A 30 -0.02 -8.98 10.47
CA MET A 30 -0.09 -8.26 11.75
C MET A 30 -0.56 -9.18 12.89
N GLY A 31 -1.64 -9.94 12.65
CA GLY A 31 -2.18 -10.88 13.64
C GLY A 31 -1.18 -11.96 14.04
N TYR A 32 -0.41 -12.48 13.07
CA TYR A 32 0.65 -13.45 13.33
C TYR A 32 1.76 -12.88 14.22
N VAL A 33 2.26 -11.68 13.90
CA VAL A 33 3.33 -11.04 14.68
C VAL A 33 2.87 -10.71 16.11
N VAL A 34 1.65 -10.20 16.26
CA VAL A 34 1.04 -9.94 17.57
C VAL A 34 0.92 -11.22 18.40
N ALA A 35 0.42 -12.30 17.81
CA ALA A 35 0.31 -13.58 18.50
C ALA A 35 1.68 -14.13 18.94
N GLN A 36 2.69 -14.02 18.08
CA GLN A 36 4.05 -14.49 18.37
C GLN A 36 4.71 -13.70 19.51
N LYS A 37 4.47 -12.38 19.59
CA LYS A 37 5.09 -11.49 20.58
C LYS A 37 4.28 -11.32 21.87
N GLY A 38 3.23 -12.11 22.07
CA GLY A 38 2.44 -12.11 23.30
C GLY A 38 1.45 -10.93 23.41
N GLY A 39 0.96 -10.43 22.27
CA GLY A 39 -0.01 -9.34 22.20
C GLY A 39 0.59 -8.02 21.71
N ASP A 40 -0.26 -7.00 21.55
CA ASP A 40 0.12 -5.72 20.95
C ASP A 40 1.26 -5.02 21.72
N ALA A 41 1.31 -5.16 23.05
CA ALA A 41 2.37 -4.60 23.88
C ALA A 41 3.77 -5.18 23.58
N GLY A 42 3.84 -6.38 23.02
CA GLY A 42 5.08 -7.02 22.59
C GLY A 42 5.54 -6.58 21.19
N VAL A 43 4.69 -5.90 20.41
CA VAL A 43 5.00 -5.47 19.05
C VAL A 43 5.49 -4.02 19.08
N GLY A 44 6.72 -3.80 18.60
CA GLY A 44 7.37 -2.48 18.61
C GLY A 44 6.95 -1.54 17.47
N PHE A 45 5.99 -1.94 16.63
CA PHE A 45 5.52 -1.19 15.46
C PHE A 45 3.99 -1.30 15.34
N THR A 46 3.38 -0.32 14.71
CA THR A 46 1.93 -0.27 14.53
C THR A 46 1.50 -0.97 13.24
N LYS A 47 0.20 -1.29 13.13
CA LYS A 47 -0.38 -1.71 11.85
C LYS A 47 -0.06 -0.70 10.74
N LYS A 48 -0.10 0.60 11.02
CA LYS A 48 0.26 1.64 10.03
C LYS A 48 1.70 1.49 9.54
N ASP A 49 2.65 1.21 10.42
CA ASP A 49 4.07 1.05 10.05
C ASP A 49 4.28 -0.17 9.14
N LEU A 50 3.58 -1.30 9.42
CA LEU A 50 3.60 -2.49 8.57
C LEU A 50 3.14 -2.19 7.15
N TYR A 51 2.01 -1.48 7.03
CA TYR A 51 1.45 -1.14 5.73
C TYR A 51 2.32 -0.14 4.97
N ASN A 52 2.86 0.86 5.65
CA ASN A 52 3.78 1.82 5.04
C ASN A 52 5.05 1.12 4.54
N TYR A 53 5.58 0.16 5.28
CA TYR A 53 6.76 -0.62 4.88
C TYR A 53 6.50 -1.42 3.60
N LEU A 54 5.44 -2.22 3.56
CA LEU A 54 5.09 -3.03 2.39
C LEU A 54 4.75 -2.17 1.16
N ASP A 55 4.08 -1.04 1.36
CA ASP A 55 3.77 -0.11 0.29
C ASP A 55 5.03 0.56 -0.29
N SER A 56 5.99 0.91 0.57
CA SER A 56 7.26 1.47 0.13
C SER A 56 8.10 0.49 -0.70
N GLN A 57 8.05 -0.81 -0.38
CA GLN A 57 8.75 -1.83 -1.17
C GLN A 57 8.15 -1.98 -2.57
N MET A 58 6.81 -2.08 -2.69
CA MET A 58 6.18 -2.19 -4.01
C MET A 58 6.25 -0.90 -4.82
N CYS A 59 6.19 0.28 -4.18
CA CYS A 59 6.47 1.54 -4.88
C CYS A 59 7.91 1.60 -5.41
N GLY A 60 8.88 0.97 -4.73
CA GLY A 60 10.26 0.88 -5.20
C GLY A 60 10.44 -0.04 -6.43
N GLU A 61 9.55 -1.02 -6.61
CA GLU A 61 9.57 -1.93 -7.77
C GLU A 61 8.90 -1.34 -9.02
N ILE A 62 7.98 -0.39 -8.83
CA ILE A 62 7.32 0.32 -9.94
C ILE A 62 8.29 1.36 -10.50
N LYS A 63 8.72 1.16 -11.75
CA LYS A 63 9.56 2.14 -12.47
C LYS A 63 8.83 3.47 -12.60
N ASP A 64 9.58 4.57 -12.48
CA ASP A 64 9.02 5.91 -12.57
C ASP A 64 8.27 6.12 -13.90
N GLY A 65 6.99 6.50 -13.81
CA GLY A 65 6.10 6.65 -14.97
C GLY A 65 5.44 5.38 -15.53
N ASP A 66 5.66 4.19 -14.95
CA ASP A 66 4.94 2.96 -15.35
C ASP A 66 3.53 2.93 -14.74
N VAL A 67 2.62 3.66 -15.39
CA VAL A 67 1.21 3.76 -14.99
C VAL A 67 0.51 2.40 -15.04
N VAL A 68 0.90 1.50 -15.94
CA VAL A 68 0.25 0.19 -16.10
C VAL A 68 0.61 -0.73 -14.93
N ALA A 69 1.90 -0.78 -14.55
CA ALA A 69 2.35 -1.51 -13.37
C ALA A 69 1.72 -0.94 -12.09
N ALA A 70 1.67 0.39 -11.94
CA ALA A 70 1.07 1.05 -10.79
C ALA A 70 -0.43 0.75 -10.64
N LEU A 71 -1.20 0.77 -11.74
CA LEU A 71 -2.64 0.45 -11.70
C LEU A 71 -2.89 -1.04 -11.45
N SER A 72 -2.08 -1.92 -12.02
CA SER A 72 -2.17 -3.37 -11.79
C SER A 72 -1.89 -3.71 -10.32
N TYR A 73 -0.86 -3.09 -9.74
CA TYR A 73 -0.56 -3.18 -8.32
C TYR A 73 -1.72 -2.70 -7.45
N LEU A 74 -2.20 -1.48 -7.70
CA LEU A 74 -3.28 -0.89 -6.89
C LEU A 74 -4.55 -1.76 -6.91
N ARG A 75 -4.86 -2.36 -8.07
CA ARG A 75 -5.95 -3.33 -8.20
C ARG A 75 -5.73 -4.57 -7.35
N GLY A 76 -4.57 -5.23 -7.49
CA GLY A 76 -4.23 -6.41 -6.71
C GLY A 76 -4.20 -6.14 -5.20
N LYS A 77 -3.80 -4.93 -4.79
CA LYS A 77 -3.84 -4.51 -3.39
C LYS A 77 -5.27 -4.37 -2.88
N ALA A 78 -6.16 -3.74 -3.65
CA ALA A 78 -7.57 -3.59 -3.29
C ALA A 78 -8.29 -4.96 -3.22
N ASP A 79 -7.92 -5.92 -4.06
CA ASP A 79 -8.46 -7.29 -4.02
C ASP A 79 -8.00 -8.06 -2.75
N ASN A 80 -6.81 -7.77 -2.25
CA ASN A 80 -6.23 -8.46 -1.09
C ASN A 80 -6.54 -7.79 0.25
N ASP A 81 -6.71 -6.47 0.29
CA ASP A 81 -6.96 -5.70 1.50
C ASP A 81 -8.38 -5.12 1.53
N PRO A 82 -9.29 -5.68 2.36
CA PRO A 82 -10.66 -5.18 2.48
C PRO A 82 -10.77 -3.72 2.93
N MET A 83 -9.70 -3.13 3.49
CA MET A 83 -9.68 -1.73 3.89
C MET A 83 -9.31 -0.79 2.73
N LEU A 84 -8.74 -1.30 1.64
CA LEU A 84 -8.39 -0.50 0.48
C LEU A 84 -9.44 -0.67 -0.61
N TYR A 85 -10.10 0.42 -0.96
CA TYR A 85 -10.92 0.51 -2.15
C TYR A 85 -10.16 1.32 -3.19
N ALA A 86 -10.04 0.79 -4.40
CA ALA A 86 -9.50 1.52 -5.54
C ALA A 86 -10.33 1.24 -6.79
N LYS A 87 -10.65 2.30 -7.54
CA LYS A 87 -11.23 2.22 -8.88
C LYS A 87 -10.54 3.22 -9.79
N PHE A 88 -10.31 2.82 -11.02
CA PHE A 88 -9.75 3.69 -12.04
C PHE A 88 -10.50 3.55 -13.36
N VAL A 89 -10.46 4.62 -14.15
CA VAL A 89 -11.00 4.68 -15.50
C VAL A 89 -9.87 5.05 -16.44
N THR A 90 -9.69 4.27 -17.50
CA THR A 90 -8.79 4.57 -18.61
C THR A 90 -9.57 5.10 -19.81
N ASN A 91 -8.90 5.86 -20.69
CA ASN A 91 -9.46 6.22 -21.99
C ASN A 91 -9.23 5.11 -23.03
N SER A 92 -9.67 5.33 -24.28
CA SER A 92 -9.48 4.41 -25.41
C SER A 92 -8.01 4.08 -25.70
N ASP A 93 -7.09 4.99 -25.33
CA ASP A 93 -5.66 4.85 -25.57
C ASP A 93 -4.92 4.21 -24.38
N GLY A 94 -5.66 3.69 -23.39
CA GLY A 94 -5.11 3.06 -22.20
C GLY A 94 -4.54 4.03 -21.16
N ARG A 95 -4.72 5.35 -21.32
CA ARG A 95 -4.25 6.37 -20.37
C ARG A 95 -5.22 6.53 -19.22
N LEU A 96 -4.68 6.70 -18.00
CA LEU A 96 -5.45 6.95 -16.79
C LEU A 96 -6.19 8.29 -16.88
N LYS A 97 -7.52 8.26 -16.76
CA LYS A 97 -8.39 9.45 -16.77
C LYS A 97 -8.79 9.83 -15.35
N GLN A 98 -9.18 8.84 -14.54
CA GLN A 98 -9.64 9.05 -13.17
C GLN A 98 -9.12 7.93 -12.28
N LEU A 99 -8.70 8.28 -11.08
CA LEU A 99 -8.36 7.37 -10.00
C LEU A 99 -9.12 7.78 -8.74
N PHE A 100 -9.93 6.86 -8.24
CA PHE A 100 -10.59 6.96 -6.94
C PHE A 100 -9.97 5.93 -6.01
N TRP A 101 -9.61 6.35 -4.80
CA TRP A 101 -9.16 5.43 -3.77
C TRP A 101 -9.63 5.86 -2.39
N ALA A 102 -9.84 4.88 -1.51
CA ALA A 102 -10.15 5.07 -0.12
C ALA A 102 -9.43 4.01 0.72
N TYR A 103 -8.88 4.41 1.85
CA TYR A 103 -8.23 3.53 2.81
C TYR A 103 -8.91 3.64 4.17
N GLY A 104 -9.71 2.63 4.50
CA GLY A 104 -10.57 2.61 5.68
C GLY A 104 -11.58 3.76 5.69
N SER A 105 -11.93 4.21 6.88
CA SER A 105 -12.91 5.29 7.12
C SER A 105 -12.30 6.69 7.21
N TYR A 106 -10.98 6.85 6.99
CA TYR A 106 -10.26 8.07 7.37
C TYR A 106 -9.58 8.81 6.21
N PHE A 107 -9.32 8.16 5.07
CA PHE A 107 -8.69 8.82 3.92
C PHE A 107 -9.32 8.36 2.61
N SER A 108 -9.97 9.29 1.91
CA SER A 108 -10.47 9.09 0.54
C SER A 108 -10.03 10.26 -0.34
N GLY A 109 -9.56 9.98 -1.55
CA GLY A 109 -9.11 10.98 -2.51
C GLY A 109 -9.63 10.70 -3.91
N ILE A 110 -9.90 11.78 -4.65
CA ILE A 110 -10.21 11.72 -6.09
C ILE A 110 -9.10 12.44 -6.82
N LEU A 111 -8.41 11.71 -7.71
CA LEU A 111 -7.45 12.29 -8.64
C LEU A 111 -8.02 12.20 -10.05
N THR A 112 -8.28 13.35 -10.66
CA THR A 112 -8.76 13.45 -12.05
C THR A 112 -7.66 14.05 -12.90
N PHE A 113 -7.30 13.35 -13.97
CA PHE A 113 -6.35 13.84 -14.95
C PHE A 113 -7.13 14.49 -16.08
N ASP A 114 -6.97 15.81 -16.24
CA ASP A 114 -7.47 16.49 -17.42
C ASP A 114 -6.52 16.24 -18.59
N THR A 115 -7.00 15.54 -19.62
CA THR A 115 -6.24 15.25 -20.84
C THR A 115 -5.98 16.48 -21.70
N THR A 116 -6.55 17.65 -21.36
CA THR A 116 -6.27 18.92 -22.07
C THR A 116 -4.97 19.59 -21.68
N TYR A 117 -4.24 19.10 -20.67
CA TYR A 117 -2.94 19.66 -20.32
C TYR A 117 -1.85 19.25 -21.34
N LYS A 118 -1.77 20.03 -22.42
CA LYS A 118 -0.61 20.05 -23.32
C LYS A 118 0.61 20.50 -22.50
N LYS A 119 1.60 19.62 -22.31
CA LYS A 119 2.95 20.04 -21.93
C LYS A 119 3.41 21.10 -22.95
N ASN A 120 3.69 22.31 -22.47
CA ASN A 120 4.48 23.25 -23.26
C ASN A 120 5.86 22.65 -23.51
N LYS A 121 6.33 22.84 -24.74
CA LYS A 121 7.64 22.42 -25.24
C LYS A 121 8.78 23.02 -24.42
#